data_AF-A0A935S5P6-F1
#
_entry.id   AF-A0A935S5P6-F1
#
_cell.length_a   1.000
_cell.length_b   1.000
_cell.length_c   1.000
_cell.angle_alpha   90.00
_cell.angle_beta   90.00
_cell.angle_gamma   90.00
#
_symmetry.space_group_name_H-M   'P 1'
#
loop_
_entity.id
_entity.type
_entity.pdbx_description
1 polymer ?
#
loop_
_entity_poly.entity_id
_entity_poly.type
_entity_poly.pdbx_seq_one_letter_code
_entity_poly.pdbx_strand_id
1 'polypeptide(L)'
;MIWTTCVYNKNYEGSITIVGERGTIKIGGQYLNKIEYWDVEGYPLPEGIEFTDKPNAYGKYQGTSSNHDKVIKSIISQIKGRSFETVDGYEELKVLTL
;
A
#
# COMPACT_ATOMS: atom_id res chain seq x y z
N MET A 1 19.94 -17.29 -10.65
CA MET A 1 19.51 -15.94 -11.09
C MET A 1 19.31 -15.12 -9.83
N ILE A 2 19.98 -13.98 -9.68
CA ILE A 2 19.75 -13.06 -8.56
C ILE A 2 18.68 -12.07 -9.04
N TRP A 3 17.54 -12.01 -8.36
CA TRP A 3 16.48 -11.04 -8.68
C TRP A 3 16.52 -9.89 -7.67
N THR A 4 16.00 -8.73 -8.08
CA THR A 4 15.87 -7.55 -7.23
C THR A 4 14.59 -6.79 -7.60
N THR A 5 13.97 -6.18 -6.61
CA THR A 5 12.87 -5.21 -6.78
C THR A 5 13.38 -3.78 -6.87
N CYS A 6 14.69 -3.56 -6.73
CA CYS A 6 15.31 -2.25 -6.80
C CYS A 6 15.64 -1.87 -8.24
N VAL A 7 15.48 -0.59 -8.54
CA VAL A 7 15.85 0.03 -9.81
C VAL A 7 16.85 1.16 -9.59
N TYR A 8 17.55 1.56 -10.64
CA TYR A 8 18.58 2.58 -10.54
C TYR A 8 18.02 3.97 -10.14
N ASN A 9 18.76 4.69 -9.28
CA ASN A 9 18.63 6.12 -8.96
C ASN A 9 17.40 6.59 -8.14
N LYS A 10 16.25 5.94 -8.22
CA LYS A 10 15.04 6.35 -7.47
C LYS A 10 14.02 5.21 -7.32
N ASN A 11 13.06 5.36 -6.39
CA ASN A 11 11.85 4.52 -6.43
C ASN A 11 11.13 4.80 -7.76
N TYR A 12 10.87 3.76 -8.55
CA TYR A 12 10.27 3.92 -9.88
C TYR A 12 8.74 3.84 -9.80
N GLU A 13 8.21 2.70 -9.38
CA GLU A 13 6.77 2.42 -9.35
C GLU A 13 6.47 1.35 -8.29
N GLY A 14 5.28 1.43 -7.68
CA GLY A 14 4.59 0.29 -7.13
C GLY A 14 3.18 0.22 -7.73
N SER A 15 2.73 -0.97 -8.12
CA SER A 15 1.37 -1.15 -8.59
C SER A 15 0.75 -2.48 -8.16
N ILE A 16 -0.55 -2.44 -7.92
CA ILE A 16 -1.38 -3.59 -7.58
C ILE A 16 -2.59 -3.53 -8.51
N THR A 17 -2.79 -4.60 -9.27
CA THR A 17 -3.98 -4.77 -10.12
C THR A 17 -4.80 -5.91 -9.56
N ILE A 18 -6.05 -5.62 -9.20
CA ILE A 18 -7.02 -6.59 -8.72
C ILE A 18 -7.99 -6.82 -9.87
N VAL A 19 -8.09 -8.06 -10.33
CA VAL A 19 -9.01 -8.48 -11.39
C VAL A 19 -9.98 -9.47 -10.81
N GLY A 20 -11.28 -9.19 -10.91
CA GLY A 20 -12.35 -10.08 -10.53
C GLY A 20 -13.44 -10.13 -11.59
N GLU A 21 -14.37 -11.07 -11.45
CA GLU A 21 -15.44 -11.29 -12.42
C GLU A 21 -16.39 -10.08 -12.58
N ARG A 22 -16.46 -9.21 -11.57
CA ARG A 22 -17.38 -8.06 -11.49
C ARG A 22 -16.67 -6.72 -11.34
N GLY A 23 -15.39 -6.67 -11.65
CA GLY A 23 -14.65 -5.42 -11.61
C GLY A 23 -13.15 -5.57 -11.68
N THR A 24 -12.49 -4.45 -11.97
CA THR A 24 -11.04 -4.32 -12.03
C THR A 24 -10.62 -3.02 -11.36
N ILE A 25 -9.61 -3.11 -10.49
CA ILE A 25 -9.04 -1.96 -9.79
C ILE A 25 -7.54 -1.96 -10.05
N LYS A 26 -6.98 -0.80 -10.38
CA LYS A 26 -5.53 -0.58 -10.43
C LYS A 26 -5.14 0.52 -9.45
N ILE A 27 -4.28 0.17 -8.51
CA ILE A 27 -3.61 1.10 -7.61
C ILE A 27 -2.16 1.22 -8.11
N GLY A 28 -1.67 2.43 -8.26
CA GLY A 28 -0.35 2.72 -8.81
C GLY A 28 0.30 3.95 -8.17
N GLY A 29 1.31 4.47 -8.85
CA GLY A 29 2.15 5.56 -8.36
C GLY A 29 3.42 5.07 -7.66
N GLN A 30 4.38 5.98 -7.47
CA GLN A 30 5.69 5.65 -6.89
C GLN A 30 5.59 5.05 -5.48
N TYR A 31 4.47 5.28 -4.78
CA TYR A 31 4.21 4.85 -3.41
C TYR A 31 2.81 4.25 -3.21
N LEU A 32 2.20 3.66 -4.26
CA LEU A 32 0.83 3.11 -4.22
C LEU A 32 -0.24 4.12 -3.77
N ASN A 33 -0.02 5.39 -4.09
CA ASN A 33 -0.82 6.51 -3.59
C ASN A 33 -1.83 7.04 -4.63
N LYS A 34 -2.10 6.30 -5.71
CA LYS A 34 -3.04 6.73 -6.75
C LYS A 34 -3.91 5.56 -7.19
N ILE A 35 -5.23 5.77 -7.27
CA ILE A 35 -6.09 4.89 -8.05
C ILE A 35 -5.92 5.28 -9.53
N GLU A 36 -5.33 4.38 -10.32
CA GLU A 36 -5.11 4.57 -11.75
C GLU A 36 -6.28 4.09 -12.60
N TYR A 37 -7.03 3.10 -12.08
CA TYR A 37 -8.19 2.55 -12.75
C TYR A 37 -9.21 2.03 -11.73
N TRP A 38 -10.49 2.30 -11.99
CA TRP A 38 -11.61 1.83 -11.18
C TRP A 38 -12.80 1.51 -12.10
N ASP A 39 -13.13 0.24 -12.18
CA ASP A 39 -14.37 -0.24 -12.80
C ASP A 39 -14.93 -1.35 -11.93
N VAL A 40 -15.97 -1.07 -11.16
CA VAL A 40 -16.58 -2.03 -10.25
C VAL A 40 -18.09 -1.95 -10.41
N GLU A 41 -18.70 -3.08 -10.77
CA GLU A 41 -20.13 -3.17 -11.05
C GLU A 41 -20.95 -2.74 -9.81
N GLY A 42 -21.78 -1.71 -9.97
CA GLY A 42 -22.63 -1.19 -8.89
C GLY A 42 -21.90 -0.37 -7.81
N TYR A 43 -20.59 -0.15 -7.95
CA TYR A 43 -19.79 0.64 -7.00
C TYR A 43 -18.97 1.69 -7.77
N PRO A 44 -19.49 2.92 -7.95
CA PRO A 44 -18.69 4.00 -8.51
C PRO A 44 -17.52 4.35 -7.59
N LEU A 45 -16.45 4.89 -8.17
CA LEU A 45 -15.35 5.42 -7.37
C LEU A 45 -15.90 6.51 -6.43
N PRO A 46 -15.67 6.44 -5.11
CA PRO A 46 -16.21 7.42 -4.19
C PRO A 46 -15.73 8.84 -4.54
N GLU A 47 -16.66 9.79 -4.51
CA GLU A 47 -16.35 11.20 -4.74
C GLU A 47 -15.55 11.78 -3.56
N GLY A 48 -14.70 12.77 -3.82
CA GLY A 48 -13.94 13.46 -2.77
C GLY A 48 -12.76 12.68 -2.19
N ILE A 49 -12.34 11.57 -2.80
CA ILE A 49 -11.06 10.93 -2.45
C ILE A 49 -9.92 11.83 -2.95
N GLU A 50 -9.33 12.58 -2.03
CA GLU A 50 -8.06 13.25 -2.30
C GLU A 50 -6.89 12.35 -1.92
N PHE A 51 -6.10 11.97 -2.92
CA PHE A 51 -4.81 11.32 -2.73
C PHE A 51 -3.76 12.36 -2.31
N THR A 52 -3.87 12.85 -1.07
CA THR A 52 -2.93 13.83 -0.50
C THR A 52 -1.67 13.20 0.08
N ASP A 53 -1.53 11.88 -0.04
CA ASP A 53 -0.42 11.14 0.54
C ASP A 53 0.89 11.50 -0.17
N LYS A 54 1.63 12.41 0.48
CA LYS A 54 2.90 12.93 0.00
C LYS A 54 4.03 12.03 0.50
N PRO A 55 5.07 11.81 -0.32
CA PRO A 55 6.26 11.12 0.14
C PRO A 55 6.88 11.86 1.33
N ASN A 56 7.41 11.11 2.30
CA ASN A 56 8.17 11.72 3.40
C ASN A 56 9.43 12.40 2.84
N ALA A 57 9.69 13.66 3.20
CA ALA A 57 10.82 14.43 2.72
C ALA A 57 11.97 14.46 3.73
N TYR A 58 13.08 13.80 3.42
CA TYR A 58 14.30 13.74 4.25
C TYR A 58 15.43 14.60 3.65
N GLY A 59 15.08 15.79 3.18
CA GLY A 59 16.00 16.69 2.48
C GLY A 59 16.36 16.18 1.09
N LYS A 60 17.43 15.37 0.97
CA LYS A 60 17.91 14.83 -0.32
C LYS A 60 17.20 13.55 -0.78
N TYR A 61 16.39 12.95 0.08
CA TYR A 61 15.69 11.68 -0.17
C TYR A 61 14.20 11.81 0.09
N GLN A 62 13.39 11.13 -0.72
CA GLN A 62 11.95 10.99 -0.51
C GLN A 62 11.60 9.54 -0.19
N GLY A 63 11.07 9.32 1.02
CA GLY A 63 10.68 8.01 1.52
C GLY A 63 9.19 7.70 1.30
N THR A 64 8.78 6.53 1.77
CA THR A 64 7.41 6.01 1.63
C THR A 64 6.36 6.93 2.28
N SER A 65 5.08 6.71 1.92
CA SER A 65 3.92 7.38 2.51
C SER A 65 3.91 7.41 4.04
N SER A 66 3.23 8.41 4.61
CA SER A 66 3.20 8.72 6.04
C SER A 66 2.19 7.88 6.84
N ASN A 67 2.20 6.55 6.67
CA ASN A 67 1.21 5.65 7.29
C ASN A 67 1.76 4.77 8.44
N HIS A 68 3.03 4.96 8.81
CA HIS A 68 3.68 4.18 9.88
C HIS A 68 3.02 4.37 11.24
N ASP A 69 2.53 5.58 11.52
CA ASP A 69 1.76 5.91 12.73
C ASP A 69 0.51 5.03 12.87
N LYS A 70 -0.19 4.73 11.77
CA LYS A 70 -1.36 3.85 11.75
C LYS A 70 -0.99 2.42 12.12
N VAL A 71 0.11 1.90 11.57
CA VAL A 71 0.61 0.56 11.88
C VAL A 71 0.99 0.47 13.36
N ILE A 72 1.76 1.42 13.87
CA ILE A 72 2.17 1.48 15.28
C ILE A 72 0.94 1.59 16.19
N LYS A 73 -0.03 2.44 15.86
CA LYS A 73 -1.28 2.57 16.62
C LYS A 73 -2.06 1.25 16.65
N SER A 74 -2.11 0.53 15.54
CA SER A 74 -2.77 -0.77 15.46
C SER A 74 -2.06 -1.81 16.34
N ILE A 75 -0.73 -1.88 16.31
CA ILE A 75 0.07 -2.74 17.21
C ILE A 75 -0.21 -2.43 18.68
N ILE A 76 -0.19 -1.15 19.06
CA ILE A 76 -0.49 -0.72 20.44
C ILE A 76 -1.92 -1.13 20.84
N SER A 77 -2.88 -1.02 19.93
CA SER A 77 -4.27 -1.44 20.15
C SER A 77 -4.37 -2.94 20.43
N GLN A 78 -3.63 -3.77 19.68
CA GLN A 78 -3.59 -5.21 19.89
C GLN A 78 -2.98 -5.60 21.23
N ILE A 79 -1.84 -5.01 21.58
CA ILE A 79 -1.16 -5.25 22.87
C ILE A 79 -2.10 -4.90 24.04
N LYS A 80 -2.97 -3.89 23.85
CA LYS A 80 -3.98 -3.49 24.85
C LYS A 80 -5.29 -4.31 24.78
N GLY A 81 -5.39 -5.30 23.91
CA GLY A 81 -6.58 -6.15 23.74
C GLY A 81 -7.80 -5.43 23.16
N ARG A 82 -7.60 -4.37 22.35
CA ARG A 82 -8.68 -3.48 21.87
C ARG A 82 -9.08 -3.70 20.40
N SER A 83 -8.22 -4.29 19.56
CA SER A 83 -8.53 -4.64 18.17
C SER A 83 -7.60 -5.73 17.62
N PHE A 84 -7.97 -6.36 16.49
CA PHE A 84 -7.22 -7.42 15.78
C PHE A 84 -6.87 -7.02 14.33
N GLU A 85 -6.74 -5.72 14.03
CA GLU A 85 -6.62 -5.22 12.64
C GLU A 85 -5.17 -5.14 12.09
N THR A 86 -4.19 -5.86 12.63
CA THR A 86 -2.82 -5.87 12.05
C THR A 86 -2.57 -7.13 11.24
N VAL A 87 -1.73 -6.97 10.22
CA VAL A 87 -1.01 -8.09 9.60
C VAL A 87 -0.15 -8.73 10.69
N ASP A 88 -0.29 -10.04 10.89
CA ASP A 88 0.52 -10.79 11.85
C ASP A 88 1.83 -11.29 11.21
N GLY A 89 2.76 -11.79 12.03
CA GLY A 89 4.03 -12.34 11.52
C GLY A 89 3.88 -13.64 10.72
N TYR A 90 2.74 -14.32 10.82
CA TYR A 90 2.47 -15.53 10.04
C TYR A 90 2.13 -15.19 8.59
N GLU A 91 1.41 -14.09 8.35
CA GLU A 91 1.17 -13.56 7.00
C GLU A 91 2.48 -13.11 6.34
N GLU A 92 3.45 -12.58 7.09
CA GLU A 92 4.78 -12.24 6.56
C GLU A 92 5.56 -13.46 6.07
N LEU A 93 5.48 -14.59 6.79
CA LEU A 93 6.16 -15.83 6.42
C LEU A 93 5.73 -16.34 5.03
N LYS A 94 4.45 -16.12 4.65
CA LYS A 94 3.94 -16.53 3.33
C LYS A 94 4.67 -15.84 2.18
N VAL A 95 5.13 -14.59 2.37
CA VAL A 95 5.86 -13.82 1.36
C VAL A 95 7.24 -14.43 1.08
N LEU A 96 7.89 -14.99 2.10
CA LEU A 96 9.22 -15.59 2.00
C LEU A 96 9.22 -16.98 1.36
N THR A 97 8.06 -17.62 1.27
CA THR A 97 7.89 -18.97 0.73
C THR A 97 7.43 -18.99 -0.73
N LEU A 98 7.33 -17.83 -1.38
CA LEU A 98 6.98 -17.67 -2.80
C LEU A 98 8.15 -17.97 -3.74
#